data_AF-A0A935ZZ09-F1
#
_entry.id   AF-A0A935ZZ09-F1
#
_cell.length_a   1.000
_cell.length_b   1.000
_cell.length_c   1.000
_cell.angle_alpha   90.00
_cell.angle_beta   90.00
_cell.angle_gamma   90.00
#
_symmetry.space_group_name_H-M   'P 1'
#
loop_
_entity.id
_entity.type
_entity.pdbx_description
1 polymer ?
#
loop_
_entity_poly.entity_id
_entity_poly.type
_entity_poly.pdbx_seq_one_letter_code
_entity_poly.pdbx_strand_id
1 'polypeptide(L)' 'MNIDEVKVKLVHDILEIQDEHLLLGIENLLLSISSNHEKFVPMSIEELDERIVKSEQDFTDEKYIAAKELITKYSR' A
#
# COMPACT_ATOMS: atom_id res chain seq x y z
N MET A 1 -20.17 27.15 -0.74
CA MET A 1 -19.79 26.16 0.29
C MET A 1 -18.35 26.46 0.67
N ASN A 2 -18.12 26.99 1.86
CA ASN A 2 -16.78 27.34 2.33
C ASN A 2 -16.09 26.07 2.87
N ILE A 3 -14.84 25.84 2.49
CA ILE A 3 -14.09 24.65 2.93
C ILE A 3 -13.91 24.64 4.45
N ASP A 4 -13.83 25.80 5.08
CA ASP A 4 -13.69 25.90 6.54
C ASP A 4 -15.01 25.54 7.24
N GLU A 5 -16.16 25.86 6.66
CA GLU A 5 -17.47 25.41 7.15
C GLU A 5 -17.60 23.89 7.07
N VAL A 6 -17.11 23.27 5.99
CA VAL A 6 -17.15 21.81 5.81
C VAL A 6 -16.27 21.10 6.84
N LYS A 7 -15.07 21.63 7.12
CA LYS A 7 -14.17 21.06 8.14
C LYS A 7 -14.78 21.11 9.53
N VAL A 8 -15.36 22.25 9.91
CA VAL A 8 -15.98 22.43 11.23
C VAL A 8 -17.17 21.49 11.39
N LYS A 9 -18.00 21.37 10.35
CA LYS A 9 -19.13 20.43 10.37
C LYS A 9 -18.67 18.97 10.52
N LEU A 10 -17.64 18.56 9.78
CA LEU A 10 -17.13 17.19 9.86
C LEU A 10 -16.61 16.84 11.26
N VAL A 11 -15.91 17.76 11.93
CA VAL A 11 -15.46 17.55 13.31
C VAL A 11 -16.65 17.40 14.25
N HIS A 12 -17.67 18.25 14.09
CA HIS A 12 -18.88 18.17 14.90
C HIS A 12 -19.61 16.84 14.72
N ASP A 13 -19.82 16.41 13.47
CA ASP A 13 -20.51 15.16 13.15
C ASP A 13 -19.75 13.93 13.71
N ILE A 14 -18.42 13.97 13.76
CA ILE A 14 -17.59 12.90 14.36
C ILE A 14 -17.73 12.88 15.89
N LEU A 15 -17.80 14.05 16.54
CA LEU A 15 -17.93 14.13 18.01
C LEU A 15 -19.27 13.59 18.51
N GLU A 16 -20.32 13.60 17.68
CA GLU A 16 -21.63 13.03 18.02
C GLU A 16 -21.67 11.50 17.94
N ILE A 17 -20.67 10.86 17.29
CA ILE A 17 -20.61 9.40 17.15
C ILE A 17 -20.23 8.77 18.50
N GLN A 18 -21.07 7.86 18.97
CA GLN A 18 -20.82 7.06 20.18
C GLN A 18 -20.39 5.61 19.88
N ASP A 19 -20.37 5.23 18.60
CA ASP A 19 -19.97 3.90 18.14
C ASP A 19 -18.45 3.83 17.99
N GLU A 20 -17.81 3.01 18.83
CA GLU A 20 -16.36 2.81 18.85
C GLU A 20 -15.83 2.16 17.57
N HIS A 21 -16.55 1.21 16.99
CA HIS A 21 -16.13 0.55 15.75
C HIS A 21 -16.16 1.51 14.57
N LEU A 22 -17.17 2.38 14.52
CA LEU A 22 -17.27 3.42 13.51
C LEU A 22 -16.13 4.44 13.65
N LEU A 23 -15.82 4.86 14.87
CA LEU A 23 -14.69 5.77 15.15
C LEU A 23 -13.35 5.17 14.72
N LEU A 24 -13.10 3.90 15.04
CA LEU A 24 -11.90 3.18 14.58
C LEU A 24 -11.82 3.07 13.05
N GLY A 25 -12.96 2.89 12.38
CA GLY A 25 -13.03 2.89 10.91
C GLY A 25 -12.64 4.24 10.31
N ILE A 26 -13.15 5.34 10.88
CA ILE A 26 -12.83 6.71 10.47
C ILE A 26 -11.35 7.02 10.72
N GLU A 27 -10.81 6.63 11.88
CA GLU A 27 -9.40 6.83 12.22
C GLU A 27 -8.48 6.12 11.22
N ASN A 28 -8.75 4.83 10.93
CA ASN A 28 -7.96 4.07 9.96
C ASN A 28 -8.02 4.67 8.55
N LEU A 29 -9.18 5.19 8.15
CA LEU A 29 -9.33 5.88 6.86
C LEU A 29 -8.48 7.15 6.81
N LEU A 30 -8.55 8.00 7.84
CA LEU A 30 -7.74 9.22 7.92
C LEU A 30 -6.24 8.92 7.97
N LEU A 31 -5.86 7.87 8.70
CA LEU A 31 -4.49 7.36 8.71
C LEU A 31 -4.07 6.91 7.30
N SER A 32 -4.88 6.15 6.57
CA SER A 32 -4.55 5.70 5.21
C SER A 32 -4.34 6.84 4.20
N ILE A 33 -5.04 7.97 4.39
CA ILE A 33 -4.94 9.16 3.54
C ILE A 33 -3.72 10.01 3.93
N SER A 34 -3.40 10.07 5.22
CA SER A 34 -2.32 10.92 5.77
C SER A 34 -0.96 10.22 5.80
N SER A 35 -0.95 8.89 5.91
CA SER A 35 0.23 8.07 5.68
C SER A 35 0.60 8.23 4.21
N ASN A 36 1.70 8.93 3.95
CA ASN A 36 2.55 8.68 2.79
C ASN A 36 3.09 7.23 2.89
N HIS A 37 2.22 6.22 2.97
CA HIS A 37 2.61 4.89 2.51
C HIS A 37 3.13 5.14 1.09
N GLU A 38 4.41 4.83 0.86
CA GLU A 38 5.03 4.91 -0.46
C GLU A 38 3.98 4.47 -1.46
N LYS A 39 3.52 5.41 -2.29
CA LYS A 39 2.41 5.16 -3.20
C LYS A 39 2.72 3.84 -3.85
N PHE A 40 1.89 2.82 -3.61
CA PHE A 40 2.07 1.55 -4.26
C PHE A 40 1.90 1.82 -5.75
N VAL A 41 3.02 1.90 -6.45
CA VAL A 41 3.04 2.07 -7.90
C VAL A 41 3.08 0.65 -8.45
N PRO A 42 1.94 0.10 -8.93
CA PRO A 42 1.98 -1.17 -9.61
C PRO A 42 2.88 -1.04 -10.84
N MET A 43 3.59 -2.11 -11.16
CA MET A 43 4.36 -2.15 -12.41
C MET A 43 3.44 -2.13 -13.63
N SER A 44 3.91 -1.56 -14.73
CA SER A 44 3.20 -1.61 -16.02
C SER A 44 3.27 -3.02 -16.64
N ILE A 45 2.48 -3.23 -17.70
CA ILE A 45 2.51 -4.51 -18.45
C ILE A 45 3.88 -4.67 -19.12
N GLU A 46 4.43 -3.59 -19.67
CA GLU A 46 5.74 -3.58 -20.31
C GLU A 46 6.86 -3.90 -19.30
N GLU A 47 6.80 -3.31 -18.10
CA GLU A 47 7.75 -3.62 -17.02
C GLU A 47 7.65 -5.08 -16.56
N LEU A 48 6.44 -5.65 -16.56
CA LEU A 48 6.24 -7.07 -16.26
C LEU A 48 6.88 -7.95 -17.33
N ASP A 49 6.62 -7.66 -18.61
CA ASP A 49 7.16 -8.41 -19.74
C ASP A 49 8.70 -8.37 -19.77
N GLU A 50 9.29 -7.18 -19.55
CA GLU A 50 10.75 -7.02 -19.43
C GLU A 50 11.34 -7.86 -18.29
N ARG A 51 10.64 -7.92 -17.15
CA ARG A 51 11.09 -8.73 -16.00
C ARG A 51 10.99 -10.22 -16.27
N ILE A 52 10.00 -10.68 -17.02
CA ILE A 52 9.88 -12.08 -17.43
C ILE A 52 11.05 -12.47 -18.33
N VAL A 53 11.30 -11.68 -19.39
CA VAL A 53 12.43 -11.92 -20.31
C VAL A 53 13.76 -11.94 -19.56
N LYS A 54 13.95 -10.99 -18.64
CA LYS A 54 15.15 -10.95 -17.79
C LYS A 54 15.27 -12.21 -16.91
N SER A 55 14.17 -12.67 -16.32
CA SER A 55 14.16 -13.88 -15.48
C SER A 55 14.53 -15.14 -16.27
N GLU A 56 14.09 -15.26 -17.52
CA GLU A 56 14.44 -16.39 -18.38
C GLU A 56 15.93 -16.38 -18.76
N GLN A 57 16.48 -15.19 -19.02
CA GLN A 57 17.90 -15.02 -19.27
C GLN A 57 18.74 -15.31 -18.02
N ASP A 58 18.33 -14.80 -16.85
CA ASP A 58 19.00 -15.04 -15.58
C ASP A 58 19.02 -16.53 -15.22
N PHE A 59 17.96 -17.28 -15.56
CA PHE A 59 17.94 -18.73 -15.42
C PHE A 59 18.96 -19.42 -16.32
N THR A 60 19.04 -19.00 -17.59
CA THR A 60 19.99 -19.54 -18.58
C THR A 60 21.44 -19.24 -18.20
N ASP A 61 21.68 -18.06 -17.63
CA ASP A 61 22.99 -17.59 -17.18
C ASP A 61 23.41 -18.15 -15.80
N GLU A 62 22.62 -19.06 -15.20
CA GLU A 62 22.79 -19.57 -13.84
C GLU A 62 22.79 -18.47 -12.75
N LYS A 63 22.21 -17.31 -13.03
CA LYS A 63 22.08 -16.14 -12.13
C LYS A 63 20.72 -16.11 -11.42
N TYR A 64 20.24 -17.27 -10.98
CA TYR A 64 18.99 -17.37 -10.21
C TYR A 64 19.26 -17.64 -8.73
N ILE A 65 18.30 -17.29 -7.87
CA ILE A 65 18.33 -17.64 -6.44
C ILE A 65 17.46 -18.88 -6.27
N ALA A 66 18.02 -19.95 -5.70
CA ALA A 66 17.24 -21.15 -5.44
C ALA A 66 16.18 -20.89 -4.35
N ALA A 67 15.04 -21.59 -4.42
CA ALA A 67 13.94 -21.40 -3.46
C ALA A 67 14.40 -21.48 -1.99
N LYS A 68 15.30 -22.41 -1.66
CA LYS A 68 15.88 -22.55 -0.31
C LYS A 68 16.66 -21.29 0.13
N GLU A 69 17.39 -20.67 -0.78
CA GLU A 69 18.21 -19.48 -0.53
C GLU A 69 17.33 -18.24 -0.42
N LEU A 70 16.29 -18.16 -1.25
CA LEU A 70 15.30 -17.10 -1.21
C LEU A 70 14.55 -17.09 0.14
N ILE A 71 14.06 -18.25 0.57
CA ILE A 71 13.40 -18.42 1.87
C ILE A 71 14.37 -18.00 2.98
N THR A 72 15.62 -18.45 2.94
CA THR A 72 16.62 -18.11 3.96
C THR A 72 16.91 -16.59 4.02
N LYS A 73 16.97 -15.92 2.87
CA LYS A 73 17.29 -14.49 2.78
C LYS A 73 16.17 -13.58 3.30
N TYR A 74 14.91 -14.00 3.16
CA TYR A 74 13.74 -13.17 3.45
C TYR A 74 12.88 -13.66 4.61
N SER A 75 13.17 -14.83 5.18
CA SER A 75 12.60 -15.24 6.47
C SER A 75 13.21 -14.35 7.56
N ARG A 76 12.41 -13.40 8.08
CA ARG A 76 12.72 -12.64 9.29
C ARG A 76 12.39 -13.46 10.53
#